data_AF-A0A518BIE6-F1
#
_entry.id   AF-A0A518BIE6-F1
#
_cell.length_a   1.000
_cell.length_b   1.000
_cell.length_c   1.000
_cell.angle_alpha   90.00
_cell.angle_beta   90.00
_cell.angle_gamma   90.00
#
_symmetry.space_group_name_H-M   'P 1'
#
loop_
_entity.id
_entity.type
_entity.pdbx_description
1 polymer ?
#
loop_
_entity_poly.entity_id
_entity_poly.type
_entity_poly.pdbx_seq_one_letter_code
_entity_poly.pdbx_strand_id
1 'polypeptide(L)'
;MNLSLDWHKPIAVKRVTARTLEYAIDIDLVPREPGVYIFARRWGARYEALYVGKARRLRGRIQSHLNNRSLLNHLADARTGKRVLLLGLLQSRPGQQLDRCLTVAERALMRHFLSEGHDLVNIQGTKIRRHVVESTGHAPKRFLPQEVQLEVGRGE
;
A
#
# COMPACT_ATOMS: atom_id res chain seq x y z
N MET A 1 14.05 -8.20 -13.02
CA MET A 1 14.07 -6.72 -13.09
C MET A 1 14.45 -6.20 -11.72
N ASN A 2 15.47 -5.35 -11.63
CA ASN A 2 15.87 -4.72 -10.37
C ASN A 2 15.37 -3.26 -10.35
N LEU A 3 14.61 -2.89 -9.32
CA LEU A 3 13.99 -1.58 -9.17
C LEU A 3 14.54 -0.90 -7.92
N SER A 4 14.73 0.42 -7.98
CA SER A 4 15.12 1.23 -6.83
C SER A 4 14.04 2.25 -6.52
N LEU A 5 13.73 2.40 -5.23
CA LEU A 5 12.81 3.38 -4.69
C LEU A 5 13.56 4.29 -3.74
N ASP A 6 13.48 5.60 -3.96
CA ASP A 6 14.00 6.61 -3.04
C ASP A 6 12.87 7.15 -2.16
N TRP A 7 12.99 7.01 -0.84
CA TRP A 7 11.91 7.26 0.10
C TRP A 7 11.99 8.64 0.73
N HIS A 8 10.92 9.40 0.60
CA HIS A 8 10.79 10.69 1.26
C HIS A 8 10.52 10.55 2.77
N LYS A 9 10.78 11.63 3.51
CA LYS A 9 10.33 11.76 4.89
C LYS A 9 8.80 11.54 4.96
N PRO A 10 8.29 10.77 5.93
CA PRO A 10 6.86 10.56 6.10
C PRO A 10 6.11 11.89 6.24
N ILE A 11 5.03 12.04 5.48
CA ILE A 11 4.17 13.22 5.53
C ILE A 11 3.00 12.91 6.47
N ALA A 12 2.71 13.81 7.40
CA ALA A 12 1.57 13.63 8.30
C ALA A 12 0.25 13.80 7.55
N VAL A 13 -0.68 12.86 7.74
CA VAL A 13 -2.06 12.97 7.26
C VAL A 13 -2.90 13.42 8.45
N LYS A 14 -3.28 14.70 8.47
CA LYS A 14 -3.95 15.32 9.63
C LYS A 14 -5.45 15.14 9.51
N ARG A 15 -6.11 14.69 10.59
CA ARG A 15 -7.57 14.69 10.63
C ARG A 15 -8.05 16.14 10.68
N VAL A 16 -9.07 16.48 9.90
CA VAL A 16 -9.70 17.81 9.90
C VAL A 16 -11.12 17.68 10.42
N THR A 17 -11.52 18.58 11.31
CA THR A 17 -12.88 18.68 11.87
C THR A 17 -13.76 19.58 11.00
N ALA A 18 -13.74 19.38 9.68
CA ALA A 18 -14.65 20.05 8.77
C ALA A 18 -15.80 19.09 8.42
N ARG A 19 -17.02 19.61 8.22
CA ARG A 19 -18.25 18.82 7.97
C ARG A 19 -18.17 17.85 6.76
N THR A 20 -17.14 17.91 5.93
CA THR A 20 -17.04 17.20 4.65
C THR A 20 -15.69 16.56 4.33
N LEU A 21 -14.60 16.92 5.01
CA LEU A 21 -13.24 16.41 4.76
C LEU A 21 -12.65 15.86 6.05
N GLU A 22 -12.42 14.55 6.09
CA GLU A 22 -11.91 13.89 7.29
C GLU A 22 -10.40 14.02 7.42
N TYR A 23 -9.66 14.21 6.32
CA TYR A 23 -8.20 14.28 6.32
C TYR A 23 -7.65 15.34 5.37
N ALA A 24 -6.54 15.96 5.77
CA ALA A 24 -5.74 16.88 4.98
C ALA A 24 -4.27 16.48 4.95
N ILE A 25 -3.63 16.79 3.83
CA ILE A 25 -2.20 16.57 3.57
C ILE A 25 -1.66 17.88 3.02
N ASP A 26 -0.50 18.30 3.53
CA ASP A 26 0.24 19.39 2.92
C ASP A 26 0.78 18.91 1.57
N ILE A 27 0.15 19.39 0.49
CA ILE A 27 0.36 18.86 -0.85
C ILE A 27 1.66 19.34 -1.48
N ASP A 28 2.23 20.42 -0.96
CA ASP A 28 3.48 20.97 -1.46
C ASP A 28 4.68 20.12 -1.06
N LEU A 29 4.54 19.35 0.03
CA LEU A 29 5.49 18.31 0.42
C LEU A 29 5.44 17.08 -0.49
N VAL A 30 4.43 16.94 -1.36
CA VAL A 30 4.30 15.78 -2.24
C VAL A 30 5.04 16.02 -3.57
N PRO A 31 6.05 15.18 -3.91
CA PRO A 31 6.75 15.22 -5.20
C PRO A 31 5.82 15.05 -6.40
N ARG A 32 6.23 15.57 -7.56
CA ARG A 32 5.50 15.45 -8.84
C ARG A 32 5.97 14.25 -9.67
N GLU A 33 7.08 13.65 -9.26
CA GLU A 33 7.78 12.53 -9.85
C GLU A 33 6.93 11.24 -9.84
N PRO A 34 7.24 10.27 -10.72
CA PRO A 34 6.62 8.97 -10.70
C PRO A 34 7.10 8.14 -9.50
N GLY A 35 6.21 7.33 -8.95
CA GLY A 35 6.55 6.48 -7.82
C GLY A 35 5.37 5.70 -7.25
N VAL A 36 5.61 5.17 -6.06
CA VAL A 36 4.62 4.49 -5.23
C VAL A 36 4.31 5.32 -3.99
N TYR A 37 3.13 5.13 -3.44
CA TYR A 37 2.69 5.77 -2.20
C TYR A 37 1.98 4.77 -1.31
N ILE A 38 2.12 4.96 -0.01
CA ILE A 38 1.49 4.13 1.00
C ILE A 38 0.79 5.05 2.00
N PHE A 39 -0.53 4.90 2.13
CA PHE A 39 -1.20 5.40 3.33
C PHE A 39 -1.05 4.36 4.42
N ALA A 40 -0.55 4.80 5.56
CA ALA A 40 -0.27 3.93 6.70
C ALA A 40 -0.73 4.57 8.00
N ARG A 41 -0.91 3.74 9.03
CA ARG A 41 -0.92 4.18 10.41
C ARG A 41 0.42 3.89 11.07
N ARG A 42 0.87 4.79 11.92
CA ARG A 42 2.03 4.60 12.80
C ARG A 42 1.57 4.51 14.25
N TRP A 43 1.96 3.43 14.94
CA TRP A 43 1.74 3.25 16.37
C TRP A 43 3.06 2.91 17.05
N GLY A 44 3.53 3.81 17.92
CA GLY A 44 4.89 3.77 18.45
C GLY A 44 5.93 3.81 17.32
N ALA A 45 6.76 2.77 17.24
CA ALA A 45 7.77 2.58 16.20
C ALA A 45 7.30 1.72 15.01
N ARG A 46 6.09 1.14 15.08
CA ARG A 46 5.57 0.24 14.03
C ARG A 46 4.67 0.99 13.04
N TYR A 47 4.70 0.53 11.81
CA TYR A 47 3.83 1.00 10.72
C TYR A 47 2.93 -0.15 10.27
N GLU A 48 1.70 0.19 9.91
CA GLU A 48 0.79 -0.73 9.25
C GLU A 48 0.24 -0.04 8.00
N ALA A 49 0.40 -0.69 6.85
CA ALA A 49 -0.07 -0.19 5.57
C ALA A 49 -1.59 -0.38 5.47
N LEU A 50 -2.28 0.65 4.99
CA LEU A 50 -3.74 0.67 4.83
C LEU A 50 -4.14 0.78 3.35
N TYR A 51 -3.27 1.37 2.54
CA TYR A 51 -3.44 1.47 1.08
C TYR A 51 -2.06 1.56 0.43
N VAL A 52 -1.85 0.86 -0.67
CA VAL A 52 -0.67 1.01 -1.53
C VAL A 52 -1.11 1.39 -2.93
N GLY A 53 -0.46 2.37 -3.54
CA GLY A 53 -0.70 2.67 -4.94
C GLY A 53 0.54 3.16 -5.68
N LYS A 54 0.40 3.26 -7.00
CA LYS A 54 1.38 3.89 -7.90
C LYS A 54 0.82 5.09 -8.65
N ALA A 55 1.71 5.95 -9.11
CA ALA A 55 1.36 7.05 -10.02
C ALA A 55 2.54 7.43 -10.92
N ARG A 56 2.22 7.91 -12.13
CA ARG A 56 3.19 8.65 -12.96
C ARG A 56 3.47 10.06 -12.41
N ARG A 57 2.53 10.60 -11.63
CA ARG A 57 2.62 11.90 -10.96
C ARG A 57 2.02 11.79 -9.57
N LEU A 58 2.87 11.67 -8.54
CA LEU A 58 2.43 11.43 -7.16
C LEU A 58 1.51 12.54 -6.66
N ARG A 59 1.92 13.81 -6.76
CA ARG A 59 1.11 14.96 -6.30
C ARG A 59 -0.33 14.94 -6.81
N GLY A 60 -0.50 14.80 -8.13
CA GLY A 60 -1.83 14.77 -8.73
C GLY A 60 -2.67 13.58 -8.25
N ARG A 61 -2.05 12.40 -8.09
CA ARG A 61 -2.76 11.22 -7.59
C ARG A 61 -3.18 11.37 -6.13
N ILE A 62 -2.32 11.93 -5.28
CA ILE A 62 -2.64 12.18 -3.87
C ILE A 62 -3.74 13.23 -3.73
N GLN A 63 -3.72 14.31 -4.54
CA GLN A 63 -4.82 15.28 -4.60
C GLN A 63 -6.16 14.62 -4.93
N SER A 64 -6.19 13.70 -5.91
CA SER A 64 -7.42 12.97 -6.24
C SER A 64 -7.93 12.11 -5.07
N HIS A 65 -7.01 11.49 -4.31
CA HIS A 65 -7.38 10.67 -3.15
C HIS A 65 -8.00 11.45 -1.99
N LEU A 66 -7.70 12.73 -1.85
CA LEU A 66 -8.35 13.59 -0.85
C LEU A 66 -9.86 13.82 -1.13
N ASN A 67 -10.35 13.42 -2.31
CA ASN A 67 -11.77 13.41 -2.66
C ASN A 67 -12.38 11.99 -2.66
N ASN A 68 -11.58 10.97 -2.36
CA ASN A 68 -12.02 9.57 -2.37
C ASN A 68 -12.58 9.17 -1.00
N ARG A 69 -13.91 9.27 -0.83
CA ARG A 69 -14.59 8.94 0.43
C ARG A 69 -14.31 7.51 0.92
N SER A 70 -14.26 6.52 0.03
CA SER A 70 -14.00 5.13 0.44
C SER A 70 -12.63 4.97 1.09
N LEU A 71 -11.59 5.58 0.51
CA LEU A 71 -10.25 5.57 1.10
C LEU A 71 -10.23 6.34 2.42
N LEU A 72 -10.81 7.54 2.46
CA LEU A 72 -10.79 8.37 3.66
C LEU A 72 -11.53 7.72 4.83
N ASN A 73 -12.68 7.11 4.58
CA ASN A 73 -13.43 6.35 5.58
C ASN A 73 -12.60 5.17 6.10
N HIS A 74 -11.93 4.41 5.22
CA HIS A 74 -11.03 3.33 5.67
C HIS A 74 -9.89 3.84 6.54
N LEU A 75 -9.32 5.01 6.20
CA LEU A 75 -8.33 5.66 7.05
C LEU A 75 -8.91 6.09 8.39
N ALA A 76 -10.18 6.52 8.46
CA ALA A 76 -10.86 6.86 9.71
C ALA A 76 -11.14 5.64 10.57
N ASP A 77 -11.64 4.57 9.96
CA ASP A 77 -12.07 3.34 10.63
C ASP A 77 -10.89 2.45 11.05
N ALA A 78 -9.72 2.61 10.43
CA ALA A 78 -8.54 1.85 10.81
C ALA A 78 -8.17 2.06 12.30
N ARG A 79 -7.50 1.07 12.88
CA ARG A 79 -7.06 1.09 14.28
C ARG A 79 -6.29 2.37 14.65
N THR A 80 -6.30 2.73 15.94
CA THR A 80 -5.64 3.94 16.46
C THR A 80 -4.17 4.06 16.03
N GLY A 81 -3.72 5.27 15.70
CA GLY A 81 -2.35 5.55 15.30
C GLY A 81 -2.25 6.80 14.44
N LYS A 82 -1.08 7.43 14.39
CA LYS A 82 -0.86 8.62 13.56
C LYS A 82 -0.97 8.22 12.09
N ARG A 83 -1.80 8.91 11.31
CA ARG A 83 -1.90 8.67 9.87
C ARG A 83 -0.74 9.35 9.15
N VAL A 84 -0.11 8.61 8.26
CA VAL A 84 1.08 9.05 7.54
C VAL A 84 1.00 8.60 6.09
N LEU A 85 1.59 9.42 5.21
CA LEU A 85 1.80 9.13 3.81
C LEU A 85 3.28 8.89 3.59
N LEU A 86 3.63 7.71 3.09
CA LEU A 86 4.98 7.34 2.67
C LEU A 86 5.06 7.40 1.16
N LEU A 87 6.14 7.96 0.62
CA LEU A 87 6.31 8.18 -0.81
C LEU A 87 7.66 7.64 -1.25
N GLY A 88 7.65 6.71 -2.20
CA GLY A 88 8.84 6.12 -2.81
C GLY A 88 8.94 6.52 -4.27
N LEU A 89 9.92 7.36 -4.62
CA LEU A 89 10.19 7.78 -5.99
C LEU A 89 10.86 6.65 -6.77
N LEU A 90 10.34 6.36 -7.96
CA LEU A 90 10.90 5.32 -8.79
C LEU A 90 12.11 5.82 -9.55
N GLN A 91 13.27 5.22 -9.27
CA GLN A 91 14.51 5.50 -9.97
C GLN A 91 14.63 4.55 -11.18
N SER A 92 14.12 4.96 -12.34
CA SER A 92 14.16 4.16 -13.56
C SER A 92 15.55 4.19 -14.21
N ARG A 93 16.06 3.04 -14.62
CA ARG A 93 17.30 2.93 -15.41
C ARG A 93 17.02 2.98 -16.92
N PRO A 94 18.00 3.33 -17.77
CA PRO A 94 17.85 3.24 -19.22
C PRO A 94 17.32 1.87 -19.67
N GLY A 95 16.36 1.88 -20.59
CA GLY A 95 15.70 0.66 -21.10
C GLY A 95 14.56 0.11 -20.22
N GLN A 96 14.32 0.67 -19.03
CA GLN A 96 13.19 0.28 -18.20
C GLN A 96 11.91 1.05 -18.57
N GLN A 97 10.83 0.33 -18.90
CA GLN A 97 9.53 0.94 -19.15
C GLN A 97 8.86 1.37 -17.84
N LEU A 98 8.59 2.67 -17.70
CA LEU A 98 8.10 3.29 -16.47
C LEU A 98 6.87 2.59 -15.89
N ASP A 99 5.82 2.38 -16.68
CA ASP A 99 4.57 1.79 -16.18
C ASP A 99 4.75 0.36 -15.72
N ARG A 100 5.59 -0.41 -16.41
CA ARG A 100 5.93 -1.78 -16.03
C ARG A 100 6.65 -1.78 -14.69
N CYS A 101 7.59 -0.86 -14.49
CA CYS A 101 8.32 -0.71 -13.23
C CYS A 101 7.39 -0.30 -12.09
N LEU A 102 6.54 0.70 -12.28
CA LEU A 102 5.55 1.12 -11.30
C LEU A 102 4.60 -0.02 -10.91
N THR A 103 4.14 -0.81 -11.89
CA THR A 103 3.27 -1.98 -11.66
C THR A 103 3.96 -3.04 -10.83
N VAL A 104 5.23 -3.33 -11.12
CA VAL A 104 5.99 -4.33 -10.38
C VAL A 104 6.31 -3.86 -8.96
N ALA A 105 6.67 -2.58 -8.78
CA ALA A 105 6.91 -2.00 -7.47
C ALA A 105 5.66 -2.02 -6.57
N GLU A 106 4.52 -1.56 -7.08
CA GLU A 106 3.24 -1.59 -6.36
C GLU A 106 2.87 -3.02 -5.96
N ARG A 107 2.92 -3.96 -6.92
CA ARG A 107 2.57 -5.36 -6.66
C ARG A 107 3.50 -6.00 -5.63
N ALA A 108 4.79 -5.75 -5.70
CA ALA A 108 5.76 -6.28 -4.75
C ALA A 108 5.48 -5.77 -3.33
N LEU A 109 5.20 -4.47 -3.16
CA LEU A 109 4.86 -3.89 -1.86
C LEU A 109 3.53 -4.41 -1.32
N MET A 110 2.49 -4.48 -2.16
CA MET A 110 1.21 -5.05 -1.75
C MET A 110 1.37 -6.50 -1.26
N ARG A 111 2.12 -7.33 -1.99
CA ARG A 111 2.41 -8.71 -1.59
C ARG A 111 3.10 -8.79 -0.24
N HIS A 112 4.15 -7.99 -0.06
CA HIS A 112 4.89 -7.95 1.19
C HIS A 112 3.98 -7.62 2.37
N PHE A 113 3.20 -6.54 2.28
CA PHE A 113 2.29 -6.14 3.36
C PHE A 113 1.16 -7.14 3.60
N LEU A 114 0.62 -7.78 2.56
CA LEU A 114 -0.35 -8.86 2.73
C LEU A 114 0.27 -10.06 3.47
N SER A 115 1.51 -10.43 3.13
CA SER A 115 2.22 -11.52 3.82
C SER A 115 2.55 -11.20 5.28
N GLU A 116 2.66 -9.91 5.63
CA GLU A 116 2.83 -9.43 7.01
C GLU A 116 1.49 -9.21 7.74
N GLY A 117 0.35 -9.44 7.09
CA GLY A 117 -0.98 -9.34 7.69
C GLY A 117 -1.52 -7.90 7.82
N HIS A 118 -1.08 -6.98 6.98
CA HIS A 118 -1.56 -5.59 6.98
C HIS A 118 -2.96 -5.46 6.37
N ASP A 119 -3.79 -4.57 6.92
CA ASP A 119 -5.18 -4.34 6.50
C ASP A 119 -5.31 -3.40 5.28
N LEU A 120 -4.88 -3.89 4.12
CA LEU A 120 -4.98 -3.15 2.85
C LEU A 120 -6.42 -3.09 2.33
N VAL A 121 -6.97 -1.89 2.11
CA VAL A 121 -8.32 -1.73 1.52
C VAL A 121 -8.37 -1.96 0.01
N ASN A 122 -7.24 -1.77 -0.68
CA ASN A 122 -7.19 -1.78 -2.15
C ASN A 122 -6.91 -3.16 -2.76
N ILE A 123 -7.45 -4.20 -2.15
CA ILE A 123 -7.32 -5.58 -2.65
C ILE A 123 -8.23 -5.79 -3.87
N GLN A 124 -9.39 -5.10 -3.94
CA GLN A 124 -10.31 -5.20 -5.08
C GLN A 124 -9.72 -4.55 -6.34
N GLY A 125 -9.44 -5.37 -7.36
CA GLY A 125 -8.86 -4.95 -8.64
C GLY A 125 -7.50 -5.58 -8.93
N THR A 126 -6.80 -6.04 -7.89
CA THR A 126 -5.68 -6.97 -8.05
C THR A 126 -6.30 -8.34 -8.21
N LYS A 127 -6.45 -8.85 -9.43
CA LYS A 127 -6.74 -10.27 -9.69
C LYS A 127 -5.56 -11.13 -9.20
N ILE A 128 -5.32 -11.12 -7.89
CA ILE A 128 -4.48 -12.09 -7.22
C ILE A 128 -5.41 -13.27 -7.02
N ARG A 129 -5.43 -14.19 -7.99
CA ARG A 129 -6.03 -15.50 -7.75
C ARG A 129 -5.24 -16.10 -6.58
N ARG A 130 -5.93 -16.41 -5.50
CA ARG A 130 -5.36 -17.03 -4.30
C ARG A 130 -5.73 -18.51 -4.32
N HIS A 131 -4.74 -19.38 -4.19
CA HIS A 131 -4.93 -20.70 -3.65
C HIS A 131 -4.77 -20.60 -2.13
N VAL A 132 -5.70 -21.18 -1.41
CA VAL A 132 -5.62 -21.31 0.05
C VAL A 132 -5.35 -22.79 0.32
N VAL A 133 -4.27 -23.07 1.04
CA VAL A 133 -3.97 -24.40 1.56
C VAL A 133 -4.38 -24.41 3.02
N GLU A 134 -5.48 -25.10 3.31
CA GLU A 134 -5.95 -25.33 4.67
C GLU A 134 -5.39 -26.65 5.19
N SER A 135 -4.72 -26.62 6.34
CA SER A 135 -4.16 -27.80 6.99
C SER A 135 -5.09 -28.26 8.11
N THR A 136 -5.68 -29.45 7.97
CA THR A 136 -6.53 -30.10 8.99
C THR A 136 -5.92 -31.42 9.46
N GLY A 137 -6.27 -31.88 10.67
CA GLY A 137 -5.80 -33.16 11.25
C GLY A 137 -4.84 -33.03 12.46
N HIS A 138 -4.14 -34.12 12.80
CA HIS A 138 -3.33 -34.27 14.02
C HIS A 138 -1.87 -33.77 13.89
N ALA A 139 -1.59 -32.92 12.90
CA ALA A 139 -0.26 -32.35 12.71
C ALA A 139 0.15 -31.41 13.86
N PRO A 140 1.44 -31.30 14.20
CA PRO A 140 1.90 -30.36 15.21
C PRO A 140 1.60 -28.92 14.77
N LYS A 141 0.63 -28.27 15.42
CA LYS A 141 0.18 -26.90 15.11
C LYS A 141 1.29 -25.83 15.15
N ARG A 142 2.42 -26.15 15.80
CA ARG A 142 3.61 -25.27 15.86
C ARG A 142 4.52 -25.40 14.64
N PHE A 143 4.41 -26.50 13.90
CA PHE A 143 5.25 -26.78 12.71
C PHE A 143 4.50 -26.49 11.42
N LEU A 144 3.20 -26.82 11.36
CA LEU A 144 2.37 -26.60 10.18
C LEU A 144 1.39 -25.44 10.41
N PRO A 145 1.42 -24.40 9.57
CA PRO A 145 0.43 -23.33 9.62
C PRO A 145 -0.97 -23.87 9.29
N GLN A 146 -2.00 -23.36 9.98
CA GLN A 146 -3.39 -23.74 9.71
C GLN A 146 -3.84 -23.31 8.31
N GLU A 147 -3.31 -22.21 7.81
CA GLU A 147 -3.63 -21.66 6.49
C GLU A 147 -2.36 -21.13 5.82
N VAL A 148 -2.17 -21.45 4.54
CA VAL A 148 -1.14 -20.87 3.68
C VAL A 148 -1.79 -20.32 2.43
N GLN A 149 -1.49 -19.07 2.09
CA GLN A 149 -2.01 -18.42 0.89
C GLN A 149 -0.91 -18.37 -0.18
N LEU A 150 -1.21 -18.88 -1.37
CA LEU A 150 -0.34 -18.92 -2.54
C LEU A 150 -0.99 -18.15 -3.69
N GLU A 151 -0.19 -17.43 -4.47
CA GLU A 151 -0.68 -16.73 -5.67
C GLU A 151 -0.58 -17.61 -6.91
N VAL A 152 -1.57 -17.52 -7.80
CA VAL A 152 -1.51 -18.14 -9.13
C VAL A 152 -0.84 -17.20 -10.12
N GLY A 153 0.23 -17.67 -10.78
CA GLY A 153 0.80 -16.99 -11.93
C GLY A 153 -0.19 -17.01 -13.11
N ARG A 154 -0.23 -15.94 -13.92
CA ARG A 154 -0.93 -16.02 -15.22
C ARG A 154 -0.13 -16.99 -16.12
N GLY A 155 -0.59 -18.23 -16.26
CA GLY A 155 0.07 -19.27 -17.06
C GLY A 155 -0.16 -20.70 -16.59
N GLU A 156 -0.79 -20.90 -15.42
CA GLU A 156 -1.30 -22.20 -14.95
C GLU A 156 -2.83 -22.26 -15.05
#